data_AF-A0A851TBH0-F1
#
_entry.id   AF-A0A851TBH0-F1
#
_cell.length_a   1.000
_cell.length_b   1.000
_cell.length_c   1.000
_cell.angle_alpha   90.00
_cell.angle_beta   90.00
_cell.angle_gamma   90.00
#
_symmetry.space_group_name_H-M   'P 1'
#
loop_
_entity.id
_entity.type
_entity.pdbx_description
1 polymer ?
#
loop_
_entity_poly.entity_id
_entity_poly.type
_entity_poly.pdbx_seq_one_letter_code
_entity_poly.pdbx_strand_id
1 'polypeptide(L)'
;DLESDGQEKGKKTVIKPYVLNEMEFEASLPEKKSNTLSRDLIDYVRYMIQNHGENYKEMARDEKNYYQDTPKQIKRKINVYKNFYPEEYKAFVASLKQEKMDVQ
;
A
#
# COMPACT_ATOMS: atom_id res chain seq x y z
N ASP A 1 -22.85 -42.54 30.31
CA ASP A 1 -23.92 -41.81 29.61
C ASP A 1 -23.39 -40.47 29.13
N LEU A 2 -23.52 -40.18 27.82
CA LEU A 2 -23.09 -38.94 27.18
C LEU A 2 -24.27 -37.97 27.21
N GLU A 3 -24.28 -37.03 28.16
CA GLU A 3 -25.23 -35.92 28.13
C GLU A 3 -24.72 -34.83 27.17
N SER A 4 -25.50 -34.63 26.11
CA SER A 4 -25.30 -33.59 25.11
C SER A 4 -25.89 -32.29 25.62
N ASP A 5 -25.04 -31.37 26.08
CA ASP A 5 -25.40 -29.99 26.40
C ASP A 5 -25.71 -29.21 25.10
N GLY A 6 -26.89 -29.46 24.55
CA GLY A 6 -27.50 -28.65 23.51
C GLY A 6 -27.94 -27.30 24.07
N GLN A 7 -27.03 -26.32 24.12
CA GLN A 7 -27.42 -24.92 24.36
C GLN A 7 -28.24 -24.40 23.18
N GLU A 8 -29.56 -24.56 23.25
CA GLU A 8 -30.51 -23.78 22.46
C GLU A 8 -30.39 -22.30 22.86
N LYS A 9 -29.52 -21.57 22.18
CA LYS A 9 -29.46 -20.11 22.25
C LYS A 9 -30.81 -19.59 21.76
N GLY A 10 -31.64 -19.14 22.71
CA GLY A 10 -32.98 -18.60 22.44
C GLY A 10 -32.96 -17.65 21.25
N LYS A 11 -33.70 -18.03 20.20
CA LYS A 11 -33.85 -17.22 18.99
C LYS A 11 -34.52 -15.91 19.40
N LYS A 12 -33.74 -14.83 19.52
CA LYS A 12 -34.27 -13.48 19.74
C LYS A 12 -35.18 -13.18 18.56
N THR A 13 -36.49 -13.18 18.75
CA THR A 13 -37.46 -12.88 17.70
C THR A 13 -37.17 -11.48 17.18
N VAL A 14 -36.62 -11.40 15.97
CA VAL A 14 -36.24 -10.15 15.34
C VAL A 14 -37.51 -9.40 14.95
N ILE A 15 -37.81 -8.31 15.65
CA ILE A 15 -39.02 -7.50 15.45
C ILE A 15 -39.01 -6.81 14.07
N LYS A 16 -37.81 -6.54 13.52
CA LYS A 16 -37.61 -5.86 12.23
C LYS A 16 -36.46 -6.52 11.45
N PRO A 17 -36.73 -7.57 10.66
CA PRO A 17 -35.68 -8.31 9.95
C PRO A 17 -34.98 -7.46 8.88
N TYR A 18 -35.65 -6.46 8.32
CA TYR A 18 -35.07 -5.55 7.33
C TYR A 18 -33.92 -4.71 7.91
N VAL A 19 -34.03 -4.26 9.17
CA VAL A 19 -32.97 -3.47 9.83
C VAL A 19 -31.72 -4.32 10.07
N LEU A 20 -31.90 -5.60 10.43
CA LEU A 20 -30.79 -6.52 10.62
C LEU A 20 -30.10 -6.83 9.29
N ASN A 21 -30.87 -7.09 8.23
CA ASN A 21 -30.31 -7.33 6.90
C ASN A 21 -29.57 -6.10 6.35
N GLU A 22 -30.08 -4.89 6.57
CA GLU A 22 -29.42 -3.64 6.17
C GLU A 22 -28.10 -3.46 6.93
N MET A 23 -28.10 -3.70 8.24
CA MET A 23 -26.89 -3.58 9.07
C MET A 23 -25.83 -4.63 8.70
N GLU A 24 -26.25 -5.88 8.45
CA GLU A 24 -25.35 -6.95 7.98
C GLU A 24 -24.81 -6.64 6.57
N PHE A 25 -25.65 -6.10 5.69
CA PHE A 25 -25.24 -5.68 4.36
C PHE A 25 -24.21 -4.56 4.42
N GLU A 26 -24.46 -3.49 5.18
CA GLU A 26 -23.51 -2.40 5.35
C GLU A 26 -22.19 -2.87 5.98
N ALA A 27 -22.25 -3.75 6.99
CA ALA A 27 -21.05 -4.32 7.62
C ALA A 27 -20.28 -5.27 6.69
N SER A 28 -20.95 -5.87 5.70
CA SER A 28 -20.30 -6.72 4.69
C SER A 28 -19.57 -5.93 3.62
N LEU A 29 -19.84 -4.62 3.49
CA LEU A 29 -19.18 -3.78 2.50
C LEU A 29 -17.71 -3.56 2.88
N PRO A 30 -16.78 -3.64 1.91
CA PRO A 30 -15.37 -3.39 2.18
C PRO A 30 -15.13 -1.91 2.52
N GLU A 31 -14.38 -1.68 3.59
CA GLU A 31 -14.02 -0.32 4.01
C GLU A 31 -13.04 0.33 3.02
N LYS A 32 -13.30 1.60 2.66
CA LYS A 32 -12.41 2.37 1.79
C LYS A 32 -11.17 2.81 2.59
N LYS A 33 -10.05 2.13 2.37
CA LYS A 33 -8.76 2.53 2.97
C LYS A 33 -8.23 3.78 2.28
N SER A 34 -8.32 4.93 2.94
CA SER A 34 -7.61 6.15 2.54
C SER A 34 -6.14 6.09 2.97
N ASN A 35 -5.38 5.17 2.39
CA ASN A 35 -3.95 5.08 2.68
C ASN A 35 -3.20 6.06 1.75
N THR A 36 -2.40 6.94 2.35
CA THR A 36 -1.46 7.82 1.67
C THR A 36 -0.05 7.53 2.15
N LEU A 37 0.96 7.90 1.37
CA LEU A 37 2.36 7.79 1.80
C LEU A 37 2.83 9.10 2.43
N SER A 38 3.71 8.98 3.41
CA SER A 38 4.40 10.14 4.00
C SER A 38 5.23 10.85 2.93
N ARG A 39 5.26 12.19 2.99
CA ARG A 39 6.04 13.03 2.05
C ARG A 39 7.52 12.63 2.00
N ASP A 40 8.13 12.41 3.17
CA ASP A 40 9.53 12.00 3.28
C ASP A 40 9.85 10.71 2.50
N LEU A 41 8.92 9.74 2.50
CA LEU A 41 9.07 8.50 1.75
C LEU A 41 9.00 8.74 0.24
N ILE A 42 8.12 9.64 -0.19
CA ILE A 42 7.96 10.01 -1.60
C ILE A 42 9.24 10.70 -2.08
N ASP A 43 9.75 11.67 -1.34
CA ASP A 43 10.95 12.42 -1.70
C ASP A 43 12.19 11.52 -1.71
N TYR A 44 12.31 10.63 -0.71
CA TYR A 44 13.34 9.60 -0.67
C TYR A 44 13.32 8.70 -1.90
N VAL A 45 12.14 8.16 -2.25
CA VAL A 45 11.98 7.26 -3.40
C VAL A 45 12.27 7.98 -4.72
N ARG A 46 11.80 9.23 -4.89
CA ARG A 46 12.05 10.04 -6.08
C ARG A 46 13.55 10.28 -6.28
N TYR A 47 14.27 10.66 -5.22
CA TYR A 47 15.71 10.86 -5.27
C TYR A 47 16.45 9.58 -5.67
N MET A 48 16.09 8.44 -5.06
CA MET A 48 16.75 7.17 -5.35
C MET A 48 16.56 6.76 -6.81
N ILE A 49 15.34 6.88 -7.34
CA ILE A 49 15.06 6.52 -8.74
C ILE A 49 15.74 7.51 -9.71
N GLN A 50 15.78 8.81 -9.40
CA GLN A 50 16.41 9.81 -10.26
C GLN A 50 17.90 9.54 -10.47
N ASN A 51 18.64 9.27 -9.39
CA ASN A 51 20.10 9.12 -9.47
C ASN A 51 20.53 7.70 -9.86
N HIS A 52 19.89 6.67 -9.30
CA HIS A 52 20.34 5.28 -9.44
C HIS A 52 19.44 4.43 -10.35
N GLY A 53 18.26 4.92 -10.74
CA GLY A 53 17.33 4.20 -11.61
C GLY A 53 16.81 2.89 -11.00
N GLU A 54 17.27 1.75 -11.52
CA GLU A 54 16.92 0.41 -11.01
C GLU A 54 18.08 -0.27 -10.26
N ASN A 55 19.18 0.44 -10.00
CA ASN A 55 20.36 -0.09 -9.32
C ASN A 55 20.22 -0.06 -7.79
N TYR A 56 19.42 -0.98 -7.24
CA TYR A 56 19.17 -1.04 -5.79
C TYR A 56 20.41 -1.26 -4.92
N LYS A 57 21.49 -1.83 -5.49
CA LYS A 57 22.77 -2.01 -4.78
C LYS A 57 23.51 -0.69 -4.60
N GLU A 58 23.41 0.21 -5.58
CA GLU A 58 24.01 1.54 -5.52
C GLU A 58 23.19 2.45 -4.61
N MET A 59 21.86 2.39 -4.69
CA MET A 59 20.95 3.08 -3.76
C MET A 59 21.24 2.75 -2.29
N ALA A 60 21.61 1.51 -1.98
CA ALA A 60 21.92 1.12 -0.61
C ALA A 60 23.25 1.71 -0.10
N ARG A 61 24.18 2.04 -1.01
CA ARG A 61 25.48 2.65 -0.71
C ARG A 61 25.44 4.18 -0.75
N ASP A 62 24.35 4.74 -1.24
CA ASP A 62 24.17 6.17 -1.41
C ASP A 62 24.10 6.91 -0.06
N GLU A 63 24.69 8.10 0.01
CA GLU A 63 24.74 8.90 1.24
C GLU A 63 23.37 9.42 1.69
N LYS A 64 22.41 9.58 0.76
CA LYS A 64 21.03 9.95 1.07
C LYS A 64 20.17 8.76 1.50
N ASN A 65 20.74 7.55 1.61
CA ASN A 65 20.10 6.43 2.30
C ASN A 65 20.09 6.64 3.82
N TYR A 66 19.34 7.65 4.28
CA TYR A 66 19.21 8.01 5.70
C TYR A 66 18.69 6.85 6.56
N TYR A 67 17.82 6.02 5.98
CA TYR A 67 17.23 4.86 6.66
C TYR A 67 18.14 3.63 6.68
N GLN A 68 19.30 3.69 6.03
CA GLN A 68 20.24 2.58 5.90
C GLN A 68 19.55 1.31 5.37
N ASP A 69 18.58 1.50 4.46
CA ASP A 69 17.80 0.40 3.94
C ASP A 69 18.68 -0.54 3.11
N THR A 70 18.42 -1.84 3.24
CA THR A 70 18.98 -2.85 2.33
C THR A 70 18.39 -2.72 0.92
N PRO A 71 19.07 -3.19 -0.14
CA PRO A 71 18.54 -3.14 -1.51
C PRO A 71 17.12 -3.72 -1.65
N LYS A 72 16.80 -4.75 -0.87
CA LYS A 72 15.48 -5.39 -0.84
C LYS A 72 14.41 -4.49 -0.20
N GLN A 73 14.76 -3.76 0.86
CA GLN A 73 13.87 -2.79 1.50
C GLN A 73 13.62 -1.59 0.59
N ILE A 74 14.66 -1.07 -0.07
CA ILE A 74 14.54 0.04 -1.04
C ILE A 74 13.60 -0.36 -2.18
N LYS A 75 13.79 -1.55 -2.76
CA LYS A 75 12.89 -2.09 -3.79
C LYS A 75 11.44 -2.17 -3.30
N ARG A 76 11.22 -2.59 -2.05
CA ARG A 76 9.88 -2.66 -1.46
C ARG A 76 9.26 -1.27 -1.30
N LYS A 77 10.02 -0.27 -0.84
CA LYS A 77 9.55 1.12 -0.71
C LYS A 77 9.18 1.72 -2.07
N ILE A 78 9.99 1.48 -3.10
CA ILE A 78 9.69 1.90 -4.47
C ILE A 78 8.42 1.22 -5.00
N ASN A 79 8.23 -0.07 -4.75
CA ASN A 79 7.01 -0.78 -5.16
C ASN A 79 5.77 -0.26 -4.44
N VAL A 80 5.89 0.08 -3.16
CA VAL A 80 4.81 0.72 -2.42
C VAL A 80 4.45 2.06 -3.08
N TYR A 81 5.42 2.91 -3.39
CA TYR A 81 5.18 4.15 -4.12
C TYR A 81 4.49 3.94 -5.48
N LYS A 82 4.95 2.97 -6.28
CA LYS A 82 4.33 2.59 -7.56
C LYS A 82 2.85 2.20 -7.43
N ASN A 83 2.51 1.45 -6.38
CA ASN A 83 1.16 0.97 -6.15
C ASN A 83 0.22 2.10 -5.71
N PHE A 84 0.72 3.09 -4.97
CA PHE A 84 -0.07 4.22 -4.51
C PHE A 84 -0.25 5.29 -5.59
N TYR A 85 0.79 5.57 -6.38
CA TYR A 85 0.80 6.65 -7.38
C TYR A 85 1.29 6.16 -8.75
N PRO A 86 0.53 5.30 -9.44
CA PRO A 86 0.96 4.73 -10.72
C PRO A 86 1.11 5.78 -11.82
N GLU A 87 0.19 6.75 -11.89
CA GLU A 87 0.21 7.83 -12.89
C GLU A 87 1.38 8.79 -12.68
N GLU A 88 1.63 9.23 -11.44
CA GLU A 88 2.78 10.08 -11.12
C GLU A 88 4.10 9.36 -11.40
N TYR A 89 4.20 8.08 -11.03
CA TYR A 89 5.40 7.28 -11.31
C TYR A 89 5.64 7.16 -12.82
N LYS A 90 4.60 6.93 -13.61
CA LYS A 90 4.71 6.82 -15.08
C LYS A 90 5.19 8.14 -15.70
N ALA A 91 4.61 9.27 -15.28
CA ALA A 91 5.02 10.59 -15.74
C ALA A 91 6.48 10.89 -15.35
N PHE A 92 6.88 10.56 -14.13
CA PHE A 92 8.24 10.75 -13.63
C PHE A 92 9.28 9.89 -14.36
N VAL A 93 8.98 8.62 -14.63
CA VAL A 93 9.89 7.77 -15.42
C VAL A 93 9.98 8.26 -16.87
N ALA A 94 8.89 8.78 -17.43
CA ALA A 94 8.90 9.38 -18.76
C ALA A 94 9.80 10.64 -18.81
N SER A 95 9.72 11.52 -17.81
CA SER A 95 10.59 12.71 -17.75
C SER A 95 12.06 12.34 -17.58
N LEU A 96 12.38 11.32 -16.77
CA LEU A 96 13.75 10.83 -16.62
C LEU A 96 14.33 10.26 -17.93
N LYS A 97 13.50 9.61 -18.75
CA LYS A 97 13.95 9.12 -20.07
C LYS A 97 14.23 10.27 -21.03
N GLN A 98 13.43 11.32 -20.98
CA GLN A 98 13.61 12.51 -21.81
C GLN A 98 14.90 13.24 -21.42
N GLU A 99 15.12 13.47 -20.12
CA GLU A 99 16.31 14.17 -19.61
C GLU A 99 17.62 13.47 -19.98
N LYS A 100 17.63 12.12 -20.00
CA LYS A 100 18.81 11.35 -20.44
C LYS A 100 19.09 11.40 -21.95
N MET A 101 18.10 11.77 -22.77
CA MET A 101 18.25 11.91 -24.22
C MET A 101 18.78 13.30 -24.61
N ASP A 102 18.46 14.34 -23.83
CA ASP A 102 18.89 15.72 -24.09
C ASP A 102 20.33 16.02 -23.63
N VAL A 103 20.96 15.12 -22.87
CA VAL A 103 22.34 15.25 -22.36
C VAL A 103 23.38 14.57 -23.28
N GLN A 104 22.95 14.05 -24.44
CA GLN A 104 23.81 13.28 -25.36
C GLN A 104 24.18 14.05 -26.63
#